data_AF-A0A8C7FZM3-F1
#
_entry.id   AF-A0A8C7FZM3-F1
#
_cell.length_a   1.000
_cell.length_b   1.000
_cell.length_c   1.000
_cell.angle_alpha   90.00
_cell.angle_beta   90.00
_cell.angle_gamma   90.00
#
_symmetry.space_group_name_H-M   'P 1'
#
loop_
_entity.id
_entity.type
_entity.pdbx_description
1 polymer ?
#
loop_
_entity_poly.entity_id
_entity_poly.type
_entity_poly.pdbx_seq_one_letter_code
_entity_poly.pdbx_strand_id
1 'polypeptide(L)'
;MMEVAYFCEWEKRPKSNHCPSIPLACAWSCRNLVAFTTDLKNEEDEKGTHHMVHIIDTEHPWDVYSIYSGHAEVITCLEWDQSGSRLLSADGDGQIKCWAMTDHLVNSWETSLGSAVDGDPIVALSWLHNGVKLALHVKICRSAPEQGS
;
A
#
# COMPACT_ATOMS: atom_id res chain seq x y z
N MET A 1 4.95 -4.58 24.52
CA MET A 1 6.25 -4.99 23.96
C MET A 1 6.02 -5.13 22.48
N MET A 2 6.51 -4.18 21.68
CA MET A 2 6.33 -4.19 20.22
C MET A 2 7.60 -4.84 19.68
N GLU A 3 7.53 -6.12 19.30
CA GLU A 3 8.65 -6.81 18.68
C GLU A 3 8.72 -6.43 17.21
N VAL A 4 9.92 -6.11 16.74
CA VAL A 4 10.20 -5.96 15.32
C VAL A 4 10.03 -7.35 14.71
N ALA A 5 8.93 -7.58 13.99
CA ALA A 5 8.63 -8.89 13.42
C ALA A 5 9.57 -9.26 12.27
N TYR A 6 10.18 -8.28 11.60
CA TYR A 6 11.11 -8.50 10.50
C TYR A 6 11.95 -7.25 10.20
N PHE A 7 13.22 -7.45 9.81
CA PHE A 7 14.11 -6.41 9.30
C PHE A 7 14.56 -6.82 7.91
N CYS A 8 14.23 -6.01 6.90
CA CYS A 8 14.59 -6.26 5.52
C CYS A 8 15.77 -5.33 5.17
N GLU A 9 16.98 -5.88 5.01
CA GLU A 9 18.11 -5.12 4.48
C GLU A 9 17.99 -5.02 2.96
N TRP A 10 17.58 -3.85 2.47
CA TRP A 10 17.61 -3.58 1.04
C TRP A 10 19.03 -3.17 0.63
N GLU A 11 19.55 -3.72 -0.47
CA GLU A 11 20.81 -3.25 -1.04
C GLU A 11 20.73 -1.74 -1.32
N LYS A 12 21.78 -1.00 -0.95
CA LYS A 12 21.87 0.45 -1.16
C LYS A 12 21.83 0.72 -2.66
N ARG A 13 20.67 1.10 -3.19
CA ARG A 13 20.52 1.57 -4.57
C ARG A 13 21.54 2.70 -4.84
N PRO A 14 22.24 2.69 -5.98
CA PRO A 14 23.17 3.76 -6.33
C PRO A 14 22.42 5.10 -6.35
N LYS A 15 23.08 6.14 -5.83
CA LYS A 15 22.54 7.50 -5.77
C LYS A 15 22.34 8.05 -7.19
N SER A 16 21.18 7.81 -7.79
CA SER A 16 20.74 8.59 -8.95
C SER A 16 20.12 9.89 -8.43
N ASN A 17 20.39 11.00 -9.13
CA ASN A 17 19.94 12.34 -8.78
C ASN A 17 18.45 12.57 -9.09
N HIS A 18 17.58 11.72 -8.57
CA HIS A 18 16.15 11.97 -8.54
C HIS A 18 15.74 12.16 -7.09
N CYS A 19 15.14 13.31 -6.81
CA CYS A 19 14.59 13.68 -5.52
C CYS A 19 13.79 12.49 -4.95
N PRO A 20 13.97 12.06 -3.69
CA PRO A 20 13.12 11.05 -3.05
C PRO A 20 11.79 11.69 -2.62
N SER A 21 11.19 12.51 -3.48
CA SER A 21 10.03 13.34 -3.17
C SER A 21 8.69 12.63 -3.38
N ILE A 22 8.70 11.33 -3.69
CA ILE A 22 7.47 10.55 -3.82
C ILE A 22 7.59 9.34 -2.89
N PRO A 23 6.95 9.35 -1.72
CA PRO A 23 6.93 8.19 -0.84
C PRO A 23 6.14 7.08 -1.53
N LEU A 24 6.70 5.86 -1.56
CA LEU A 24 5.96 4.67 -1.95
C LEU A 24 4.76 4.53 -1.00
N ALA A 25 3.57 4.34 -1.57
CA ALA A 25 2.37 4.15 -0.79
C ALA A 25 2.36 2.73 -0.20
N CYS A 26 1.93 2.62 1.06
CA CYS A 26 1.68 1.33 1.68
C CYS A 26 0.43 1.40 2.56
N ALA A 27 -0.27 0.26 2.69
CA ALA A 27 -1.47 0.15 3.48
C ALA A 27 -1.58 -1.25 4.10
N TRP A 28 -2.12 -1.33 5.32
CA TRP A 28 -2.35 -2.59 6.04
C TRP A 28 -3.85 -2.86 6.15
N SER A 29 -4.28 -4.06 5.77
CA SER A 29 -5.67 -4.53 5.89
C SER A 29 -5.98 -5.19 7.25
N CYS A 30 -7.26 -5.39 7.55
CA CYS A 30 -7.68 -6.19 8.70
C CYS A 30 -7.43 -7.70 8.55
N ARG A 31 -6.97 -8.18 7.38
CA ARG A 31 -6.68 -9.59 7.07
C ARG A 31 -5.19 -9.93 7.16
N ASN A 32 -4.42 -9.09 7.82
CA ASN A 32 -2.97 -9.26 7.89
C ASN A 32 -2.25 -9.18 6.52
N LEU A 33 -2.92 -8.58 5.54
CA LEU A 33 -2.31 -8.28 4.23
C LEU A 33 -1.72 -6.88 4.25
N VAL A 34 -0.51 -6.75 3.70
CA VAL A 34 0.14 -5.46 3.45
C VAL A 34 0.19 -5.24 1.94
N ALA A 35 -0.31 -4.09 1.51
CA ALA A 35 -0.12 -3.61 0.14
C ALA A 35 0.99 -2.55 0.14
N PHE A 36 1.87 -2.59 -0.85
CA PHE A 36 2.87 -1.55 -1.08
C PHE A 36 3.15 -1.38 -2.57
N THR A 37 3.61 -0.20 -2.96
CA THR A 37 3.92 0.12 -4.35
C THR A 37 5.42 0.04 -4.62
N THR A 38 5.79 -0.31 -5.84
CA THR A 38 7.15 -0.08 -6.34
C THR A 38 7.11 0.37 -7.79
N ASP A 39 8.18 1.04 -8.19
CA ASP A 39 8.43 1.42 -9.57
C ASP A 39 9.45 0.46 -10.17
N LEU A 40 9.08 -0.20 -11.26
CA LEU A 40 9.93 -1.06 -12.06
C LEU A 40 10.38 -0.29 -13.30
N LYS A 41 11.62 0.17 -13.32
CA LYS A 41 12.22 0.77 -14.51
C LYS A 41 12.88 -0.34 -15.33
N ASN A 42 12.36 -0.61 -16.51
CA ASN A 42 12.96 -1.58 -17.41
C ASN A 42 13.95 -0.84 -18.32
N GLU A 43 15.24 -1.12 -18.19
CA GLU A 43 16.29 -0.42 -18.95
C GLU A 43 16.26 -0.74 -20.46
N GLU A 44 15.59 -1.84 -20.84
CA GLU A 44 15.44 -2.29 -22.24
C GLU A 44 14.17 -1.74 -22.92
N ASP A 45 13.17 -1.27 -22.15
CA ASP A 45 11.96 -0.66 -22.70
C ASP A 45 12.07 0.87 -22.70
N GLU A 46 12.01 1.48 -23.88
CA GLU A 46 11.82 2.93 -24.03
C GLU A 46 10.46 3.41 -23.47
N LYS A 47 9.56 2.48 -23.12
CA LYS A 47 8.17 2.73 -22.72
C LYS A 47 7.96 3.20 -21.27
N GLY A 48 9.03 3.50 -20.54
CA GLY A 48 8.95 4.21 -19.27
C GLY A 48 8.74 3.31 -18.05
N THR A 49 8.59 3.96 -16.90
CA THR A 49 8.51 3.32 -15.59
C THR A 49 7.18 2.59 -15.41
N HIS A 50 7.23 1.34 -14.95
CA HIS A 50 6.06 0.54 -14.63
C HIS A 50 5.70 0.62 -13.16
N HIS A 51 4.48 1.06 -12.84
CA HIS A 51 4.00 1.14 -11.46
C HIS A 51 3.36 -0.19 -11.04
N MET A 52 3.92 -0.80 -9.99
CA MET A 52 3.53 -2.10 -9.48
C MET A 52 2.84 -1.95 -8.13
N VAL A 53 1.84 -2.81 -7.89
CA VAL A 53 1.25 -3.02 -6.56
C VAL A 53 1.61 -4.42 -6.09
N HIS A 54 2.17 -4.51 -4.89
CA HIS A 54 2.51 -5.78 -4.26
C HIS A 54 1.59 -6.00 -3.07
N ILE A 55 1.17 -7.25 -2.88
CA ILE A 55 0.36 -7.70 -1.78
C ILE A 55 1.07 -8.87 -1.12
N ILE A 56 1.27 -8.78 0.19
CA ILE A 56 1.91 -9.81 1.00
C ILE A 56 1.02 -10.19 2.17
N ASP A 57 0.98 -11.46 2.49
CA ASP A 57 0.53 -11.95 3.79
C ASP A 57 1.71 -11.91 4.77
N THR A 58 1.55 -11.29 5.94
CA THR A 58 2.66 -11.24 6.91
C THR A 58 2.93 -12.59 7.59
N GLU A 59 2.02 -13.56 7.51
CA GLU A 59 2.29 -14.95 7.93
C GLU A 59 3.18 -15.69 6.94
N HIS A 60 3.11 -15.32 5.66
CA HIS A 60 3.84 -15.93 4.55
C HIS A 60 4.56 -14.86 3.71
N PRO A 61 5.51 -14.09 4.28
CA PRO A 61 6.10 -12.91 3.63
C PRO A 61 6.93 -13.25 2.38
N TRP A 62 7.25 -14.52 2.16
CA TRP A 62 7.90 -15.00 0.94
C TRP A 62 6.95 -15.14 -0.25
N ASP A 63 5.63 -15.20 -0.02
CA ASP A 63 4.61 -15.33 -1.07
C ASP A 63 4.10 -13.95 -1.48
N VAL A 64 4.92 -13.25 -2.27
CA VAL A 64 4.62 -11.90 -2.73
C VAL A 64 3.80 -11.95 -4.02
N TYR A 65 2.57 -11.49 -3.96
CA TYR A 65 1.77 -11.29 -5.16
C TYR A 65 2.03 -9.91 -5.76
N SER A 66 2.40 -9.86 -7.03
CA SER A 66 2.77 -8.62 -7.73
C SER A 66 1.86 -8.37 -8.92
N ILE A 67 1.25 -7.20 -8.98
CA ILE A 67 0.25 -6.82 -9.97
C ILE A 67 0.76 -5.64 -10.78
N TYR A 68 0.65 -5.72 -12.10
CA TYR A 68 0.81 -4.56 -12.96
C TYR A 68 -0.38 -3.62 -12.77
N SER A 69 -0.14 -2.47 -12.16
CA SER A 69 -1.24 -1.58 -11.79
C SER A 69 -1.90 -0.90 -13.00
N GLY A 70 -1.13 -0.72 -14.09
CA GLY A 70 -1.54 0.04 -15.26
C GLY A 70 -1.87 1.49 -14.98
N HIS A 71 -1.36 2.07 -13.88
CA HIS A 71 -1.31 3.51 -13.67
C HIS A 71 -0.27 4.13 -14.62
N ALA A 72 -0.53 5.35 -15.09
CA ALA A 72 0.39 6.08 -15.97
C ALA A 72 1.45 6.85 -15.20
N GLU A 73 1.16 7.17 -13.93
CA GLU A 73 2.02 7.93 -13.04
C GLU A 73 2.20 7.21 -11.69
N VAL A 74 3.09 7.73 -10.87
CA VAL A 74 3.41 7.14 -9.56
C VAL A 74 2.16 7.06 -8.70
N ILE A 75 1.93 5.88 -8.13
CA ILE A 75 0.82 5.64 -7.20
C ILE A 75 1.10 6.37 -5.90
N THR A 76 0.29 7.37 -5.58
CA THR A 76 0.43 8.23 -4.40
C THR A 76 -0.40 7.74 -3.22
N CYS A 77 -1.50 7.01 -3.48
CA CYS A 77 -2.44 6.57 -2.46
C CYS A 77 -2.76 5.07 -2.60
N LEU A 78 -2.80 4.37 -1.47
CA LEU A 78 -3.30 3.00 -1.33
C LEU A 78 -4.22 2.90 -0.12
N GLU A 79 -5.38 2.25 -0.26
CA GLU A 79 -6.30 2.09 0.88
C GLU A 79 -7.15 0.81 0.78
N TRP A 80 -7.09 0.01 1.84
CA TRP A 80 -7.91 -1.18 2.00
C TRP A 80 -9.34 -0.84 2.40
N ASP A 81 -10.30 -1.63 1.90
CA ASP A 81 -11.65 -1.59 2.43
C ASP A 81 -11.74 -2.26 3.81
N GLN A 82 -12.82 -2.00 4.56
CA GLN A 82 -13.04 -2.58 5.89
C GLN A 82 -12.96 -4.11 5.94
N SER A 83 -13.21 -4.78 4.80
CA SER A 83 -13.22 -6.23 4.75
C SER A 83 -11.84 -6.82 4.44
N GLY A 84 -10.90 -6.03 3.91
CA GLY A 84 -9.62 -6.49 3.38
C GLY A 84 -9.75 -7.29 2.09
N SER A 85 -10.91 -7.26 1.41
CA SER A 85 -11.13 -7.89 0.09
C SER A 85 -10.93 -6.92 -1.06
N ARG A 86 -10.90 -5.61 -0.82
CA ARG A 86 -10.76 -4.59 -1.87
C ARG A 86 -9.69 -3.58 -1.52
N LEU A 87 -9.02 -3.08 -2.55
CA LEU A 87 -7.95 -2.11 -2.44
C LEU A 87 -8.22 -0.97 -3.42
N LEU A 88 -8.11 0.27 -2.98
CA LEU A 88 -8.07 1.43 -3.87
C LEU A 88 -6.61 1.82 -4.11
N SER A 89 -6.31 2.19 -5.34
CA SER A 89 -5.06 2.85 -5.73
C SER A 89 -5.37 4.12 -6.50
N ALA A 90 -4.56 5.16 -6.30
CA ALA A 90 -4.60 6.35 -7.14
C ALA A 90 -3.21 6.88 -7.47
N ASP A 91 -3.07 7.47 -8.66
CA ASP A 91 -1.81 8.05 -9.13
C ASP A 91 -1.81 9.58 -9.12
N GLY A 92 -0.63 10.13 -9.42
CA GLY A 92 -0.38 11.56 -9.53
C GLY A 92 -1.07 12.26 -10.70
N ASP A 93 -1.67 11.53 -11.64
CA ASP A 93 -2.38 12.08 -12.80
C ASP A 93 -3.91 12.02 -12.64
N GLY A 94 -4.38 11.61 -11.46
CA GLY A 94 -5.81 11.57 -11.16
C GLY A 94 -6.49 10.24 -11.47
N GLN A 95 -5.77 9.22 -11.93
CA GLN A 95 -6.38 7.90 -12.14
C GLN A 95 -6.57 7.18 -10.82
N ILE A 96 -7.74 6.55 -10.68
CA ILE A 96 -8.16 5.79 -9.51
C ILE A 96 -8.56 4.40 -10.00
N LYS A 97 -8.07 3.36 -9.34
CA LYS A 97 -8.45 1.97 -9.60
C LYS A 97 -8.92 1.29 -8.32
N CYS A 98 -9.93 0.45 -8.47
CA CYS A 98 -10.42 -0.43 -7.42
C CYS A 98 -10.09 -1.88 -7.78
N TRP A 99 -9.37 -2.54 -6.90
CA TRP A 99 -8.99 -3.95 -7.00
C TRP A 99 -9.89 -4.77 -6.09
N ALA A 100 -10.29 -5.96 -6.54
CA ALA A 100 -11.05 -6.91 -5.75
C ALA A 100 -10.34 -8.28 -5.74
N MET A 101 -10.24 -8.86 -4.54
CA MET A 101 -9.77 -10.23 -4.35
C MET A 101 -10.79 -11.20 -4.94
N THR A 102 -10.35 -12.03 -5.88
CA THR A 102 -11.18 -13.08 -6.49
C THR A 102 -10.97 -14.40 -5.79
N ASP A 103 -12.02 -15.23 -5.74
CA ASP A 103 -12.04 -16.55 -5.11
C ASP A 103 -11.54 -16.62 -3.65
N HIS A 104 -11.48 -15.48 -2.96
CA HIS A 104 -10.86 -15.35 -1.62
C HIS A 104 -9.37 -15.74 -1.59
N LEU A 105 -8.67 -15.67 -2.73
CA LEU A 105 -7.26 -16.02 -2.85
C LEU A 105 -6.39 -14.76 -2.81
N VAL A 106 -5.36 -14.76 -1.95
CA VAL A 106 -4.41 -13.63 -1.81
C VAL A 106 -3.64 -13.35 -3.10
N ASN A 107 -3.45 -14.37 -3.93
CA ASN A 107 -2.74 -14.27 -5.21
C ASN A 107 -3.66 -14.06 -6.42
N SER A 108 -4.92 -13.65 -6.19
CA SER A 108 -5.89 -13.48 -7.27
C SER A 108 -6.65 -12.16 -7.09
N TRP A 109 -6.33 -11.20 -7.96
CA TRP A 109 -6.90 -9.86 -7.92
C TRP A 109 -7.28 -9.38 -9.30
N GLU A 110 -8.42 -8.70 -9.38
CA GLU A 110 -8.91 -8.10 -10.63
C GLU A 110 -9.27 -6.63 -10.42
N THR A 111 -9.09 -5.81 -11.45
CA THR A 111 -9.59 -4.44 -11.44
C THR A 111 -11.11 -4.47 -11.60
N SER A 112 -11.84 -4.15 -10.53
CA SER A 112 -13.30 -4.10 -10.54
C SER A 112 -13.82 -2.81 -11.18
N LEU A 113 -13.19 -1.68 -10.88
CA LEU A 113 -13.62 -0.35 -11.32
C LEU A 113 -12.41 0.56 -11.54
N GLY A 114 -12.56 1.54 -12.41
CA GLY A 114 -11.60 2.61 -12.62
C GLY A 114 -12.31 3.93 -12.86
N SER A 115 -11.68 5.02 -12.42
CA SER A 115 -12.12 6.40 -12.68
C SER A 115 -10.88 7.26 -12.89
N ALA A 116 -11.04 8.41 -13.52
CA ALA A 116 -9.98 9.39 -13.68
C ALA A 116 -10.55 10.78 -13.43
N VAL A 117 -9.77 11.61 -12.76
CA VAL A 117 -9.98 13.04 -12.63
C VAL A 117 -8.94 13.73 -13.53
N ASP A 118 -9.31 14.79 -14.24
CA ASP A 118 -8.45 15.42 -15.24
C ASP A 118 -7.17 16.03 -14.62
N GLY A 119 -6.08 15.25 -14.59
CA GLY A 119 -4.70 15.71 -14.38
C GLY A 119 -4.38 16.25 -12.98
N ASP A 120 -5.33 16.19 -12.05
CA ASP A 120 -5.14 16.62 -10.67
C ASP A 120 -4.64 15.46 -9.80
N PRO A 121 -3.54 15.63 -9.05
CA PRO A 121 -2.99 14.57 -8.23
C PRO A 121 -3.93 14.21 -7.09
N ILE A 122 -4.22 12.91 -6.94
CA ILE A 122 -4.99 12.43 -5.80
C ILE A 122 -4.08 12.39 -4.56
N VAL A 123 -4.45 13.18 -3.55
CA VAL A 123 -3.70 13.31 -2.29
C VAL A 123 -4.22 12.42 -1.17
N ALA A 124 -5.47 11.97 -1.28
CA ALA A 124 -6.10 11.11 -0.29
C ALA A 124 -7.24 10.30 -0.92
N LEU A 125 -7.38 9.06 -0.47
CA LEU A 125 -8.53 8.20 -0.72
C LEU A 125 -9.18 7.88 0.64
N SER A 126 -10.50 7.68 0.62
CA SER A 126 -11.20 7.11 1.78
C SER A 126 -12.35 6.23 1.33
N TRP A 127 -12.43 5.01 1.88
CA TRP A 127 -13.65 4.21 1.76
C TRP A 127 -14.78 4.84 2.60
N LEU A 128 -15.94 5.05 1.97
CA LEU A 128 -17.14 5.42 2.72
C LEU A 128 -17.69 4.19 3.44
N HIS A 129 -17.64 4.25 4.77
CA HIS A 129 -18.19 3.23 5.64
C HIS A 129 -19.59 3.66 6.10
N ASN A 130 -20.53 2.70 6.22
CA ASN A 130 -21.88 2.92 6.72
C ASN A 130 -21.97 3.25 8.24
N GLY A 131 -20.91 3.78 8.83
CA GLY A 131 -20.93 4.38 10.17
C GLY A 131 -20.61 3.46 11.35
N VAL A 132 -20.26 2.18 11.17
CA VAL A 132 -19.74 1.37 12.28
C VAL A 132 -18.26 1.68 12.51
N LYS A 133 -18.01 2.78 13.21
CA LYS A 133 -16.66 3.21 13.59
C LYS A 133 -16.16 2.34 14.74
N LEU A 134 -15.34 1.33 14.47
CA LEU A 134 -14.55 0.65 15.50
C LEU A 134 -13.44 1.61 15.94
N ALA A 135 -13.70 2.40 16.98
CA ALA A 135 -12.66 3.21 17.61
C ALA A 135 -11.72 2.28 18.40
N LEU A 136 -10.60 1.90 17.81
CA LEU A 136 -9.54 1.20 18.53
C LEU A 136 -8.80 2.22 19.41
N HIS A 137 -9.21 2.33 20.67
CA HIS A 137 -8.52 3.14 21.66
C HIS A 137 -7.29 2.38 22.17
N VAL A 138 -6.13 2.62 21.54
CA VAL A 138 -4.84 2.12 22.05
C VAL A 138 -4.47 2.91 23.30
N LYS A 139 -4.81 2.36 24.47
CA LYS A 139 -4.41 2.92 25.76
C LYS A 139 -2.98 2.48 26.04
N ILE A 140 -2.02 3.36 25.75
CA ILE A 140 -0.63 3.16 26.18
C ILE A 140 -0.61 3.31 27.71
N CYS A 141 -0.66 2.20 28.44
CA CYS A 141 -0.32 2.20 29.86
C CYS A 141 1.18 2.48 29.99
N ARG A 142 1.54 3.75 30.23
CA ARG A 142 2.86 4.07 30.76
C ARG A 142 2.87 3.58 32.21
N SER A 143 3.66 2.55 32.50
CA SER A 143 4.00 2.20 33.88
C SER A 143 4.67 3.41 34.53
N ALA A 144 4.15 3.84 35.68
CA ALA A 144 4.74 4.92 36.46
C ALA A 144 6.20 4.59 36.82
N PRO A 145 7.10 5.58 36.90
CA PRO A 145 8.43 5.35 37.46
C PRO A 145 8.29 5.00 38.94
N GLU A 146 8.84 3.86 39.35
CA GLU A 146 9.03 3.54 40.76
C GLU A 146 9.90 4.65 41.38
N GLN A 147 9.31 5.42 42.31
CA GLN A 147 10.05 6.27 43.22
C GLN A 147 10.14 5.58 44.59
N GLY A 148 11.38 5.49 45.09
CA GLY A 148 11.72 5.15 46.48
C GLY A 148 12.10 3.68 46.65
N SER A 149 13.21 3.33 47.32
CA SER A 149 13.88 4.00 48.44
C SER A 149 15.41 4.01 48.32
#